data_AF-A0A7S4KL27-F1
#
_entry.id   AF-A0A7S4KL27-F1
#
_cell.length_a   1.000
_cell.length_b   1.000
_cell.length_c   1.000
_cell.angle_alpha   90.00
_cell.angle_beta   90.00
_cell.angle_gamma   90.00
#
_symmetry.space_group_name_H-M   'P 1'
#
loop_
_entity.id
_entity.type
_entity.pdbx_description
1 polymer ?
#
loop_
_entity_poly.entity_id
_entity_poly.type
_entity_poly.pdbx_seq_one_letter_code
_entity_poly.pdbx_strand_id
1 'polypeptide(L)'
;QVPGYYNSGYSTLKEIKWDDHPTPITPITELAKFMPDIRVDGIQSTPVSMMSVRNGHRVTHDLLHSYDPAISRQVLFKSKEDGMTSPMIDHNNISPHDPNFF
;
A
#
# COMPACT_ATOMS: atom_id res chain seq x y z
N GLN A 1 -7.64 -3.32 -0.23
CA GLN A 1 -8.03 -3.15 -1.66
C GLN A 1 -8.49 -1.69 -1.83
N VAL A 2 -7.55 -0.74 -1.86
CA VAL A 2 -7.83 0.70 -1.73
C VAL A 2 -7.42 1.55 -2.94
N PRO A 3 -6.41 1.20 -3.77
CA PRO A 3 -6.07 2.05 -4.93
C PRO A 3 -7.16 2.11 -6.02
N GLY A 4 -8.07 1.14 -6.04
CA GLY A 4 -9.12 1.05 -7.07
C GLY A 4 -10.31 2.00 -6.85
N TYR A 5 -10.45 2.58 -5.65
CA TYR A 5 -11.56 3.48 -5.37
C TYR A 5 -11.28 4.89 -5.93
N TYR A 6 -12.26 5.46 -6.62
CA TYR A 6 -12.07 6.68 -7.42
C TYR A 6 -11.69 7.92 -6.60
N ASN A 7 -12.14 8.01 -5.35
CA ASN A 7 -11.84 9.12 -4.43
C ASN A 7 -10.77 8.77 -3.38
N SER A 8 -9.99 7.70 -3.59
CA SER A 8 -8.91 7.30 -2.68
C SER A 8 -7.68 8.22 -2.73
N GLY A 9 -7.58 9.09 -3.75
CA GLY A 9 -6.39 9.88 -4.05
C GLY A 9 -5.33 9.14 -4.89
N TYR A 10 -5.49 7.84 -5.14
CA TYR A 10 -4.59 7.03 -5.98
C TYR A 10 -5.16 6.73 -7.38
N SER A 11 -6.36 7.24 -7.70
CA SER A 11 -6.99 7.06 -9.00
C SER A 11 -6.16 7.71 -10.12
N THR A 12 -6.01 6.99 -11.23
CA THR A 12 -5.35 7.49 -12.45
C THR A 12 -6.34 8.13 -13.43
N LEU A 13 -7.64 8.07 -13.12
CA LEU A 13 -8.67 8.74 -13.92
C LEU A 13 -8.53 10.25 -13.80
N LYS A 14 -8.93 10.98 -14.85
CA LYS A 14 -8.97 12.46 -14.85
C LYS A 14 -10.35 13.00 -14.47
N GLU A 15 -11.36 12.15 -14.56
CA GLU A 15 -12.76 12.48 -14.38
C GLU A 15 -13.50 11.26 -13.83
N ILE A 16 -14.51 11.51 -13.00
CA ILE A 16 -15.42 10.51 -12.46
C ILE A 16 -16.85 10.87 -12.87
N LYS A 17 -17.73 9.89 -13.03
CA LYS A 17 -19.16 10.13 -13.27
C LYS A 17 -19.93 9.97 -11.97
N TRP A 18 -20.72 10.96 -11.63
CA TRP A 18 -21.66 10.92 -10.51
C TRP A 18 -23.07 11.18 -11.06
N ASP A 19 -23.96 10.18 -11.01
CA ASP A 19 -25.33 10.29 -11.53
C ASP A 19 -25.40 10.94 -12.93
N ASP A 20 -24.59 10.42 -13.85
CA ASP A 20 -24.40 10.92 -15.24
C ASP A 20 -23.78 12.31 -15.40
N HIS A 21 -23.36 12.96 -14.30
CA HIS A 21 -22.61 14.21 -14.34
C HIS A 21 -21.09 13.96 -14.34
N PRO A 22 -20.37 14.42 -15.38
CA PRO A 22 -18.92 14.35 -15.43
C PRO A 22 -18.31 15.31 -14.41
N THR A 23 -17.52 14.79 -13.47
CA THR A 23 -16.84 15.57 -12.43
C THR A 23 -15.34 15.43 -12.57
N PRO A 24 -14.59 16.51 -12.88
CA PRO A 24 -13.15 16.46 -13.01
C PRO A 24 -12.47 16.26 -11.64
N ILE A 25 -11.37 15.50 -11.62
CA ILE A 25 -10.58 15.30 -10.41
C ILE A 25 -9.71 16.53 -10.15
N THR A 26 -9.74 17.03 -8.92
CA THR A 26 -8.86 18.12 -8.46
C THR A 26 -7.42 17.59 -8.31
N PRO A 27 -6.42 18.18 -8.98
CA PRO A 27 -5.02 17.77 -8.83
C PRO A 27 -4.49 18.00 -7.42
N ILE A 28 -3.54 17.17 -6.98
CA ILE A 28 -2.90 17.29 -5.65
C ILE A 28 -2.28 18.68 -5.43
N THR A 29 -1.70 19.27 -6.48
CA THR A 29 -1.10 20.62 -6.42
C THR A 29 -2.13 21.73 -6.16
N GLU A 30 -3.37 21.53 -6.60
CA GLU A 30 -4.47 22.46 -6.32
C GLU A 30 -5.07 22.22 -4.94
N LEU A 31 -5.24 20.95 -4.57
CA LEU A 31 -5.69 20.53 -3.25
C LEU A 31 -4.79 21.06 -2.12
N ALA A 32 -3.47 21.09 -2.36
CA ALA A 32 -2.48 21.59 -1.42
C ALA A 32 -2.63 23.07 -1.05
N LYS A 33 -3.36 23.88 -1.86
CA LYS A 33 -3.59 25.31 -1.57
C LYS A 33 -4.49 25.53 -0.35
N PHE A 34 -5.38 24.59 -0.07
CA PHE A 34 -6.36 24.68 1.01
C PHE A 34 -6.28 23.54 2.01
N MET A 35 -5.59 22.44 1.68
CA MET A 35 -5.28 21.34 2.59
C MET A 35 -3.77 21.13 2.66
N PRO A 36 -3.09 21.47 3.77
CA PRO A 36 -1.65 21.34 3.86
C PRO A 36 -1.22 19.87 3.72
N ASP A 37 -0.15 19.66 2.97
CA ASP A 37 0.44 18.34 2.73
C ASP A 37 1.38 17.94 3.87
N ILE A 38 1.04 16.88 4.60
CA ILE A 38 1.75 16.40 5.80
C ILE A 38 2.33 14.99 5.63
N ARG A 39 2.76 14.64 4.42
CA ARG A 39 3.36 13.34 4.14
C ARG A 39 4.69 13.17 4.88
N VAL A 40 4.87 12.00 5.49
CA VAL A 40 6.15 11.57 6.07
C VAL A 40 6.58 10.27 5.43
N ASP A 41 7.76 10.29 4.82
CA ASP A 41 8.31 9.14 4.12
C ASP A 41 8.75 8.05 5.10
N GLY A 42 8.54 6.77 4.74
CA GLY A 42 9.08 5.62 5.47
C GLY A 42 8.41 5.26 6.81
N ILE A 43 7.32 5.93 7.23
CA ILE A 43 6.66 5.65 8.53
C ILE A 43 5.82 4.36 8.54
N GLN A 44 5.65 3.68 7.41
CA GLN A 44 4.75 2.53 7.31
C GLN A 44 5.22 1.27 8.07
N SER A 45 6.38 1.33 8.75
CA SER A 45 6.95 0.25 9.55
C SER A 45 7.33 0.74 10.95
N THR A 46 6.76 0.10 11.96
CA THR A 46 7.13 0.36 13.36
C THR A 46 8.36 -0.44 13.79
N PRO A 47 9.12 0.03 14.79
CA PRO A 47 10.19 -0.76 15.40
C PRO A 47 9.67 -2.08 15.97
N VAL A 48 10.55 -3.09 15.98
CA VAL A 48 10.27 -4.45 16.48
C VAL A 48 9.81 -4.42 17.94
N SER A 49 10.30 -3.48 18.74
CA SER A 49 9.92 -3.31 20.15
C SER A 49 8.42 -3.07 20.34
N MET A 50 7.70 -2.55 19.33
CA MET A 50 6.25 -2.33 19.39
C MET A 50 5.42 -3.51 18.87
N MET A 51 6.03 -4.60 18.39
CA MET A 51 5.27 -5.72 17.80
C MET A 51 4.34 -6.38 18.81
N SER A 52 4.75 -6.54 20.06
CA SER A 52 3.91 -7.17 21.09
C SER A 52 2.62 -6.37 21.36
N VAL A 53 2.73 -5.04 21.39
CA VAL A 53 1.57 -4.14 21.58
C VAL A 53 0.75 -3.98 20.30
N ARG A 54 1.29 -4.33 19.14
CA ARG A 54 0.63 -4.31 17.82
C ARG A 54 0.22 -5.70 17.33
N ASN A 55 0.00 -6.64 18.24
CA ASN A 55 -0.46 -8.00 17.93
C ASN A 55 0.41 -8.74 16.90
N GLY A 56 1.73 -8.54 16.95
CA GLY A 56 2.71 -9.19 16.08
C GLY A 56 3.03 -8.46 14.78
N HIS A 57 2.43 -7.30 14.49
CA HIS A 57 2.66 -6.58 13.23
C HIS A 57 3.63 -5.40 13.38
N ARG A 58 4.45 -5.19 12.34
CA ARG A 58 5.25 -3.96 12.17
C ARG A 58 4.66 -3.03 11.13
N VAL A 59 4.00 -3.59 10.13
CA VAL A 59 3.49 -2.84 8.99
C VAL A 59 2.19 -2.13 9.37
N THR A 60 2.00 -0.89 8.93
CA THR A 60 0.77 -0.09 9.13
C THR A 60 0.00 0.12 7.82
N HIS A 61 0.30 -0.68 6.79
CA HIS A 61 -0.36 -0.65 5.49
C HIS A 61 -1.82 -1.13 5.56
N ASP A 62 -2.60 -0.92 4.49
CA ASP A 62 -4.02 -1.29 4.38
C ASP A 62 -4.22 -2.81 4.50
N LEU A 63 -3.37 -3.59 3.83
CA LEU A 63 -3.42 -5.06 3.90
C LEU A 63 -2.67 -5.59 5.13
N LEU A 64 -3.09 -6.75 5.64
CA LEU A 64 -2.35 -7.44 6.69
C LEU A 64 -1.13 -8.15 6.10
N HIS A 65 0.06 -7.65 6.41
CA HIS A 65 1.31 -8.27 6.02
C HIS A 65 1.66 -9.41 6.98
N SER A 66 1.65 -10.63 6.46
CA SER A 66 2.00 -11.84 7.21
C SER A 66 3.49 -12.14 7.07
N TYR A 67 4.15 -12.56 8.15
CA TYR A 67 5.53 -13.04 8.06
C TYR A 67 5.62 -14.52 7.68
N ASP A 68 4.48 -15.22 7.64
CA ASP A 68 4.40 -16.62 7.23
C ASP A 68 4.44 -16.72 5.69
N PRO A 69 5.45 -17.42 5.13
CA PRO A 69 5.55 -17.73 3.69
C PRO A 69 4.34 -18.41 3.07
N ALA A 70 3.49 -19.06 3.86
CA ALA A 70 2.28 -19.72 3.37
C ALA A 70 1.17 -18.73 3.01
N ILE A 71 1.13 -17.56 3.67
CA ILE A 71 0.07 -16.55 3.50
C ILE A 71 0.48 -15.50 2.46
N SER A 72 1.71 -15.00 2.52
CA SER A 72 2.27 -13.98 1.61
C SER A 72 2.59 -14.50 0.20
N ARG A 73 1.95 -15.60 -0.19
CA ARG A 73 2.26 -16.32 -1.41
C ARG A 73 1.39 -15.84 -2.55
N GLN A 74 1.81 -14.75 -3.18
CA GLN A 74 1.40 -14.52 -4.56
C GLN A 74 2.14 -15.47 -5.50
N VAL A 75 1.39 -16.45 -6.01
CA VAL A 75 1.31 -17.13 -7.33
C VAL A 75 2.51 -17.14 -8.31
N LEU A 76 3.54 -16.31 -8.19
CA LEU A 76 4.82 -16.50 -8.89
C LEU A 76 5.76 -17.34 -8.02
N PHE A 77 5.36 -18.60 -7.80
CA PHE A 77 6.30 -19.65 -7.52
C PHE A 77 7.24 -19.80 -8.73
N LYS A 78 8.36 -19.08 -8.72
CA LYS A 78 9.55 -19.64 -9.36
C LYS A 78 9.99 -20.82 -8.50
N SER A 79 10.10 -21.97 -9.15
CA SER A 79 10.38 -23.25 -8.53
C SER A 79 11.69 -23.20 -7.72
N LYS A 80 11.82 -24.14 -6.78
CA LYS A 80 13.03 -24.36 -5.97
C LYS A 80 14.33 -24.51 -6.76
N GLU A 81 14.28 -24.61 -8.08
CA GLU A 81 15.43 -24.75 -8.97
C GLU A 81 16.20 -23.43 -9.19
N ASP A 82 15.58 -22.27 -8.92
CA ASP A 82 16.20 -20.94 -9.11
C ASP A 82 16.85 -20.35 -7.83
N GLY A 83 16.88 -21.09 -6.71
CA GLY A 83 17.55 -20.64 -5.48
C GLY A 83 16.91 -19.42 -4.78
N MET A 84 15.67 -19.06 -5.09
CA MET A 84 15.03 -17.86 -4.53
C MET A 84 14.41 -18.07 -3.14
N THR A 85 14.77 -17.16 -2.24
CA THR A 85 14.27 -16.97 -0.88
C THR A 85 12.78 -16.63 -0.90
N SER A 86 12.03 -17.20 0.05
CA SER A 86 10.64 -16.86 0.36
C SER A 86 10.35 -15.36 0.21
N PRO A 87 9.18 -14.94 -0.30
CA PRO A 87 8.79 -13.54 -0.28
C PRO A 87 8.94 -12.99 1.14
N MET A 88 9.82 -12.00 1.30
CA MET A 88 10.14 -11.39 2.57
C MET A 88 9.71 -9.93 2.50
N ILE A 89 8.97 -9.50 3.52
CA ILE A 89 8.49 -8.12 3.60
C ILE A 89 9.69 -7.17 3.65
N ASP A 90 9.79 -6.29 2.66
CA ASP A 90 10.75 -5.18 2.68
C ASP A 90 10.20 -4.04 3.54
N HIS A 91 10.70 -3.95 4.77
CA HIS A 91 10.29 -2.93 5.72
C HIS A 91 10.69 -1.49 5.34
N ASN A 92 11.55 -1.30 4.34
CA ASN A 92 11.99 0.01 3.88
C ASN A 92 11.18 0.51 2.67
N ASN A 93 10.48 -0.37 1.96
CA ASN A 93 9.83 -0.05 0.69
C ASN A 93 8.34 -0.45 0.64
N ILE A 94 7.65 -0.25 1.77
CA ILE A 94 6.20 -0.47 1.85
C ILE A 94 5.49 0.68 1.14
N SER A 95 4.59 0.34 0.21
CA SER A 95 3.89 1.29 -0.66
C SER A 95 2.40 0.98 -0.71
N PRO A 96 1.51 2.00 -0.82
CA PRO A 96 0.07 1.82 -1.04
C PRO A 96 -0.30 0.97 -2.26
N HIS A 97 0.60 0.89 -3.25
CA HIS A 97 0.41 0.06 -4.44
C HIS A 97 0.82 -1.40 -4.23
N ASP A 98 1.56 -1.68 -3.16
CA ASP A 98 2.12 -2.99 -2.77
C ASP A 98 2.51 -3.88 -3.96
N PRO A 99 3.62 -3.57 -4.66
CA PRO A 99 3.97 -4.22 -5.94
C PRO A 99 4.27 -5.72 -5.80
N ASN A 100 4.59 -6.16 -4.58
CA ASN A 100 4.95 -7.54 -4.27
C ASN A 100 3.80 -8.29 -3.58
N PHE A 101 2.75 -7.58 -3.17
CA PHE A 101 1.52 -8.11 -2.59
C PHE A 101 1.76 -9.13 -1.47
N PHE A 102 2.37 -8.67 -0.38
CA PHE A 102 2.77 -9.51 0.76
C PHE A 102 1.65 -9.76 1.78
#